data_AF-A0A537H6G5-F1
#
_entry.id   AF-A0A537H6G5-F1
#
_cell.length_a   1.000
_cell.length_b   1.000
_cell.length_c   1.000
_cell.angle_alpha   90.00
_cell.angle_beta   90.00
_cell.angle_gamma   90.00
#
_symmetry.space_group_name_H-M   'P 1'
#
loop_
_entity.id
_entity.type
_entity.pdbx_description
1 polymer ?
#
loop_
_entity_poly.entity_id
_entity_poly.type
_entity_poly.pdbx_seq_one_letter_code
_entity_poly.pdbx_strand_id
1 'polypeptide(L)'
;MSTSQKEPSSQAPKFFVAGVDLGQKQDHSAVAVVKKRDKEFDLVLLKQFELGTEYGSVVGYLKLLNENLRDLRRIMIDQTGVGETFMSMVNNSGLKNARGINLSQPTKQDIMTFLKHCMEDGLVHIPYDREFMNELNVERLELQETGKLKYSHPAGTHDDRLWAFALAIYYGRYDPPGYHPVAAVNKYPSPGNLMPQLPRSLWKK
;
A
#
# COMPACT_ATOMS: atom_id res chain seq x y z
N MET A 1 36.31 19.51 -25.35
CA MET A 1 36.11 18.30 -24.52
C MET A 1 35.04 18.65 -23.49
N SER A 2 33.80 18.23 -23.71
CA SER A 2 32.68 18.52 -22.81
C SER A 2 32.56 17.38 -21.81
N THR A 3 32.87 17.66 -20.55
CA THR A 3 32.72 16.74 -19.43
C THR A 3 31.24 16.61 -19.12
N SER A 4 30.57 15.59 -19.66
CA SER A 4 29.21 15.23 -19.28
C SER A 4 29.25 14.69 -17.85
N GLN A 5 28.86 15.53 -16.89
CA GLN A 5 28.64 15.10 -15.51
C GLN A 5 27.46 14.12 -15.53
N LYS A 6 27.74 12.86 -15.20
CA LYS A 6 26.72 11.84 -14.97
C LYS A 6 26.13 12.12 -13.59
N GLU A 7 24.90 12.63 -13.55
CA GLU A 7 24.17 12.77 -12.29
C GLU A 7 24.15 11.42 -11.55
N PRO A 8 24.33 11.40 -10.22
CA PRO A 8 24.21 10.18 -9.45
C PRO A 8 22.75 9.74 -9.45
N SER A 9 22.42 8.69 -10.20
CA SER A 9 21.10 8.07 -10.18
C SER A 9 20.86 7.40 -8.82
N SER A 10 20.37 8.15 -7.83
CA SER A 10 19.80 7.53 -6.64
C SER A 10 18.54 6.78 -7.08
N GLN A 11 18.61 5.44 -7.15
CA GLN A 11 17.42 4.66 -7.47
C GLN A 11 16.37 4.95 -6.40
N ALA A 12 15.17 5.37 -6.82
CA ALA A 12 14.05 5.59 -5.93
C ALA A 12 13.85 4.36 -5.02
N PRO A 13 13.54 4.54 -3.72
CA PRO A 13 13.40 3.44 -2.79
C PRO A 13 12.34 2.45 -3.31
N LYS A 14 12.70 1.17 -3.36
CA LYS A 14 11.82 0.08 -3.78
C LYS A 14 11.38 -0.68 -2.54
N PHE A 15 10.07 -0.75 -2.30
CA PHE A 15 9.50 -1.45 -1.15
C PHE A 15 8.18 -2.13 -1.52
N PHE A 16 7.72 -3.05 -0.69
CA PHE A 16 6.45 -3.73 -0.86
C PHE A 16 5.37 -3.11 0.02
N VAL A 17 4.16 -3.10 -0.51
CA VAL A 17 2.93 -2.71 0.19
C VAL A 17 1.91 -3.80 -0.05
N ALA A 18 1.22 -4.21 1.01
CA ALA A 18 0.11 -5.15 0.91
C ALA A 18 -1.22 -4.45 1.18
N GLY A 19 -2.25 -4.92 0.49
CA GLY A 19 -3.64 -4.60 0.75
C GLY A 19 -4.41 -5.88 1.01
N VAL A 20 -5.37 -5.82 1.93
CA VAL A 20 -6.13 -6.97 2.41
C VAL A 20 -7.59 -6.62 2.43
N ASP A 21 -8.40 -7.41 1.73
CA ASP A 21 -9.85 -7.39 1.85
C ASP A 21 -10.32 -8.66 2.59
N LEU A 22 -11.27 -8.48 3.51
CA LEU A 22 -11.67 -9.53 4.45
C LEU A 22 -13.09 -9.99 4.19
N GLY A 23 -13.20 -11.15 3.54
CA GLY A 23 -14.41 -11.97 3.51
C GLY A 23 -14.29 -13.23 4.37
N GLN A 24 -15.42 -13.80 4.77
CA GLN A 24 -15.46 -15.10 5.46
C GLN A 24 -16.65 -15.95 5.05
N LYS A 25 -17.89 -15.49 5.27
CA LYS A 25 -19.09 -16.32 5.10
C LYS A 25 -19.77 -16.16 3.75
N GLN A 26 -19.71 -14.96 3.17
CA GLN A 26 -20.40 -14.61 1.93
C GLN A 26 -19.37 -14.31 0.83
N ASP A 27 -18.34 -13.54 1.20
CA ASP A 27 -17.27 -13.13 0.30
C ASP A 27 -15.94 -13.77 0.67
N HIS A 28 -14.97 -13.73 -0.25
CA HIS A 28 -13.65 -14.31 -0.03
C HIS A 28 -12.72 -13.31 0.67
N SER A 29 -11.77 -13.80 1.47
CA SER A 29 -10.61 -12.95 1.83
C SER A 29 -9.66 -12.85 0.63
N ALA A 30 -9.03 -11.70 0.44
CA ALA A 30 -8.01 -11.49 -0.59
C ALA A 30 -6.82 -10.68 -0.06
N VAL A 31 -5.63 -11.00 -0.57
CA VAL A 31 -4.38 -10.29 -0.27
C VAL A 31 -3.68 -9.96 -1.59
N ALA A 32 -3.41 -8.68 -1.80
CA ALA A 32 -2.58 -8.20 -2.89
C ALA A 32 -1.27 -7.63 -2.34
N VAL A 33 -0.17 -7.86 -3.05
CA VAL A 33 1.13 -7.24 -2.77
C VAL A 33 1.61 -6.52 -4.01
N VAL A 34 1.91 -5.23 -3.85
CA VAL A 34 2.50 -4.39 -4.89
C VAL A 34 3.92 -4.00 -4.50
N LYS A 35 4.81 -3.98 -5.50
CA LYS A 35 6.13 -3.40 -5.40
C LYS A 35 6.05 -1.94 -5.84
N LYS A 36 6.26 -1.02 -4.90
CA LYS A 36 6.31 0.43 -5.16
C LYS A 36 7.72 0.84 -5.57
N ARG A 37 7.83 1.62 -6.66
CA ARG A 37 9.06 2.26 -7.12
C ARG A 37 8.73 3.66 -7.62
N ASP A 38 9.16 4.69 -6.90
CA ASP A 38 8.76 6.07 -7.18
C ASP A 38 7.23 6.17 -7.33
N LYS A 39 6.68 6.51 -8.50
CA LYS A 39 5.22 6.57 -8.71
C LYS A 39 4.61 5.26 -9.22
N GLU A 40 5.43 4.28 -9.60
CA GLU A 40 4.99 3.04 -10.21
C GLU A 40 4.64 1.96 -9.17
N PHE A 41 3.67 1.12 -9.53
CA PHE A 41 3.18 -0.01 -8.74
C PHE A 41 3.17 -1.27 -9.60
N ASP A 42 4.03 -2.23 -9.28
CA ASP A 42 4.02 -3.55 -9.92
C ASP A 42 3.24 -4.54 -9.03
N LEU A 43 2.15 -5.13 -9.52
CA LEU A 43 1.48 -6.24 -8.81
C LEU A 43 2.39 -7.47 -8.85
N VAL A 44 2.83 -7.93 -7.67
CA VAL A 44 3.74 -9.09 -7.55
C VAL A 44 3.07 -10.32 -6.98
N LEU A 45 1.96 -10.15 -6.26
CA LEU A 45 1.20 -11.26 -5.70
C LEU A 45 -0.26 -10.86 -5.56
N LEU A 46 -1.15 -11.76 -5.95
CA LEU A 46 -2.59 -11.65 -5.72
C LEU A 46 -3.11 -13.02 -5.29
N LYS A 47 -3.60 -13.12 -4.05
CA LYS A 47 -4.13 -14.35 -3.48
C LYS A 47 -5.57 -14.13 -3.04
N GLN A 48 -6.49 -14.90 -3.58
CA GLN A 48 -7.82 -15.11 -3.01
C GLN A 48 -7.79 -16.37 -2.13
N PHE A 49 -8.45 -16.33 -0.99
CA PHE A 49 -8.61 -17.46 -0.08
C PHE A 49 -9.92 -18.18 -0.38
N GLU A 50 -9.99 -19.46 -0.04
CA GLU A 50 -11.24 -20.23 -0.16
C GLU A 50 -12.32 -19.63 0.77
N LEU A 51 -13.58 -19.67 0.33
CA LEU A 51 -14.70 -19.20 1.14
C LEU A 51 -14.76 -19.98 2.46
N GLY A 52 -15.00 -19.28 3.57
CA GLY A 52 -15.00 -19.87 4.90
C GLY A 52 -13.61 -19.98 5.55
N THR A 53 -12.53 -19.55 4.88
CA THR A 53 -11.20 -19.52 5.49
C THR A 53 -11.20 -18.72 6.80
N GLU A 54 -10.59 -19.29 7.84
CA GLU A 54 -10.50 -18.62 9.13
C GLU A 54 -9.54 -17.42 9.08
N TYR A 55 -9.89 -16.35 9.78
CA TYR A 55 -9.05 -15.16 9.91
C TYR A 55 -7.65 -15.45 10.45
N GLY A 56 -7.48 -16.46 11.31
CA GLY A 56 -6.17 -16.91 11.77
C GLY A 56 -5.25 -17.37 10.63
N SER A 57 -5.81 -18.03 9.60
CA SER A 57 -5.06 -18.44 8.41
C SER A 57 -4.64 -17.26 7.56
N VAL A 58 -5.50 -16.24 7.42
CA VAL A 58 -5.16 -14.98 6.73
C VAL A 58 -4.03 -14.26 7.47
N VAL A 59 -4.11 -14.14 8.80
CA VAL A 59 -3.05 -13.55 9.62
C VAL A 59 -1.74 -14.33 9.51
N GLY A 60 -1.80 -15.67 9.56
CA GLY A 60 -0.63 -16.54 9.35
C GLY A 60 0.03 -16.29 7.98
N TYR A 61 -0.77 -16.13 6.93
CA TYR A 61 -0.27 -15.80 5.60
C TYR A 61 0.40 -14.42 5.55
N LEU A 62 -0.17 -13.40 6.19
CA LEU A 62 0.44 -12.07 6.28
C LEU A 62 1.78 -12.10 7.02
N LYS A 63 1.91 -12.91 8.09
CA LYS A 63 3.20 -13.13 8.76
C LYS A 63 4.23 -13.74 7.82
N LEU A 64 3.86 -14.79 7.09
CA LEU A 64 4.74 -15.43 6.11
C LEU A 64 5.20 -14.42 5.05
N LEU A 65 4.30 -13.58 4.54
CA LEU A 65 4.68 -12.51 3.61
C LEU A 65 5.65 -11.53 4.26
N ASN A 66 5.39 -11.09 5.49
CA ASN A 66 6.23 -10.14 6.20
C ASN A 66 7.64 -10.69 6.52
N GLU A 67 7.77 -11.99 6.75
CA GLU A 67 9.05 -12.67 6.99
C GLU A 67 9.84 -12.91 5.69
N ASN A 68 9.15 -13.24 4.60
CA ASN A 68 9.79 -13.60 3.33
C ASN A 68 10.05 -12.41 2.40
N LEU A 69 9.25 -11.33 2.50
CA LEU A 69 9.44 -10.11 1.73
C LEU A 69 10.31 -9.14 2.52
N ARG A 70 11.61 -9.05 2.14
CA ARG A 70 12.65 -8.25 2.82
C ARG A 70 12.28 -6.80 3.14
N ASP A 71 11.35 -6.19 2.40
CA ASP A 71 10.96 -4.78 2.59
C ASP A 71 9.44 -4.56 2.46
N LEU A 72 8.63 -5.43 3.08
CA LEU A 72 7.19 -5.19 3.25
C LEU A 72 6.98 -4.12 4.33
N ARG A 73 6.82 -2.86 3.91
CA ARG A 73 6.77 -1.73 4.85
C ARG A 73 5.39 -1.45 5.41
N ARG A 74 4.34 -1.91 4.73
CA ARG A 74 2.99 -1.40 4.90
C ARG A 74 1.98 -2.48 4.53
N ILE A 75 1.00 -2.70 5.40
CA ILE A 75 -0.15 -3.57 5.16
C ILE A 75 -1.42 -2.75 5.47
N MET A 76 -2.28 -2.53 4.49
CA MET A 76 -3.58 -1.90 4.68
C MET A 76 -4.66 -2.96 4.69
N ILE A 77 -5.53 -2.96 5.70
CA ILE A 77 -6.53 -4.00 5.91
C ILE A 77 -7.91 -3.34 5.97
N ASP A 78 -8.83 -3.77 5.11
CA ASP A 78 -10.25 -3.45 5.31
C ASP A 78 -10.73 -4.13 6.58
N GLN A 79 -11.07 -3.34 7.59
CA GLN A 79 -11.60 -3.82 8.87
C GLN A 79 -13.13 -3.62 8.98
N THR A 80 -13.78 -3.25 7.87
CA THR A 80 -15.23 -3.04 7.82
C THR A 80 -15.95 -4.33 8.20
N GLY A 81 -16.92 -4.22 9.13
CA GLY A 81 -17.73 -5.37 9.57
C GLY A 81 -17.04 -6.36 10.52
N VAL A 82 -15.70 -6.51 10.47
CA VAL A 82 -14.95 -7.40 11.38
C VAL A 82 -14.45 -6.68 12.65
N GLY A 83 -14.31 -5.36 12.58
CA GLY A 83 -13.99 -4.50 13.73
C GLY A 83 -12.59 -4.70 14.32
N GLU A 84 -12.41 -4.18 15.54
CA GLU A 84 -11.11 -4.13 16.22
C GLU A 84 -10.54 -5.50 16.60
N THR A 85 -11.37 -6.54 16.66
CA THR A 85 -10.96 -7.89 17.03
C THR A 85 -9.96 -8.48 16.03
N PHE A 86 -10.19 -8.31 14.73
CA PHE A 86 -9.25 -8.78 13.72
C PHE A 86 -7.93 -8.01 13.80
N MET A 87 -7.98 -6.67 13.91
CA MET A 87 -6.78 -5.87 14.06
C MET A 87 -6.00 -6.19 15.35
N SER A 88 -6.68 -6.56 16.43
CA SER A 88 -6.05 -7.04 17.66
C SER A 88 -5.28 -8.34 17.41
N MET A 89 -5.85 -9.28 16.66
CA MET A 89 -5.16 -10.51 16.24
C MET A 89 -3.91 -10.20 15.40
N VAL A 90 -4.02 -9.31 14.42
CA VAL A 90 -2.90 -8.85 13.59
C VAL A 90 -1.79 -8.24 14.44
N ASN A 91 -2.13 -7.33 15.37
CA ASN A 91 -1.17 -6.69 16.26
C ASN A 91 -0.49 -7.70 17.19
N ASN A 92 -1.26 -8.60 17.80
CA ASN A 92 -0.75 -9.66 18.68
C ASN A 92 0.15 -10.66 17.92
N SER A 93 -0.02 -10.77 16.60
CA SER A 93 0.80 -11.62 15.74
C SER A 93 2.17 -11.01 15.40
N GLY A 94 2.40 -9.74 15.75
CA GLY A 94 3.67 -9.02 15.53
C GLY A 94 3.71 -8.13 14.28
N LEU A 95 2.62 -8.04 13.52
CA LEU A 95 2.52 -7.25 12.27
C LEU A 95 2.37 -5.74 12.54
N LYS A 96 3.42 -5.11 13.06
CA LYS A 96 3.43 -3.67 13.45
C LYS A 96 3.31 -2.70 12.28
N ASN A 97 3.53 -3.18 11.05
CA ASN A 97 3.39 -2.44 9.80
C ASN A 97 1.96 -2.49 9.22
N ALA A 98 1.02 -3.15 9.91
CA ALA A 98 -0.38 -3.21 9.51
C ALA A 98 -1.20 -2.05 10.08
N ARG A 99 -2.16 -1.57 9.28
CA ARG A 99 -3.16 -0.57 9.66
C ARG A 99 -4.52 -0.95 9.11
N GLY A 100 -5.56 -0.72 9.90
CA GLY A 100 -6.95 -0.90 9.49
C GLY A 100 -7.51 0.37 8.84
N ILE A 101 -8.41 0.18 7.88
CA ILE A 101 -9.24 1.23 7.28
C ILE A 101 -10.71 0.79 7.25
N ASN A 102 -11.61 1.72 7.51
CA ASN A 102 -13.06 1.48 7.33
C ASN A 102 -13.47 2.00 5.95
N LEU A 103 -14.08 1.15 5.13
CA LEU A 103 -14.53 1.47 3.78
C LEU A 103 -15.93 2.11 3.78
N SER A 104 -16.00 3.33 4.31
CA SER A 104 -17.18 4.19 4.10
C SER A 104 -17.34 4.58 2.63
N GLN A 105 -18.54 4.99 2.20
CA GLN A 105 -18.77 5.44 0.81
C GLN A 105 -17.73 6.47 0.30
N PRO A 106 -17.41 7.56 1.01
CA PRO A 106 -16.38 8.50 0.55
C PRO A 106 -14.98 7.87 0.50
N THR A 107 -14.64 7.00 1.46
CA THR A 107 -13.35 6.29 1.46
C THR A 107 -13.21 5.36 0.26
N LYS A 108 -14.27 4.61 -0.07
CA LYS A 108 -14.36 3.79 -1.27
C LYS A 108 -14.14 4.64 -2.52
N GLN A 109 -14.78 5.81 -2.57
CA GLN A 109 -14.63 6.74 -3.67
C GLN A 109 -13.18 7.23 -3.85
N ASP A 110 -12.53 7.64 -2.76
CA ASP A 110 -11.16 8.14 -2.80
C ASP A 110 -10.17 7.06 -3.27
N ILE A 111 -10.31 5.83 -2.74
CA ILE A 111 -9.44 4.69 -3.09
C ILE A 111 -9.55 4.37 -4.58
N MET A 112 -10.77 4.21 -5.08
CA MET A 112 -11.01 3.80 -6.46
C MET A 112 -10.69 4.91 -7.45
N THR A 113 -10.93 6.17 -7.09
CA THR A 113 -10.52 7.32 -7.91
C THR A 113 -9.01 7.38 -8.04
N PHE A 114 -8.27 7.17 -6.93
CA PHE A 114 -6.80 7.10 -6.96
C PHE A 114 -6.29 5.95 -7.84
N LEU A 115 -6.86 4.74 -7.68
CA LEU A 115 -6.51 3.59 -8.51
C LEU A 115 -6.72 3.90 -10.00
N LYS A 116 -7.89 4.45 -10.35
CA LYS A 116 -8.24 4.80 -11.73
C LYS A 116 -7.22 5.76 -12.33
N HIS A 117 -6.86 6.82 -11.61
CA HIS A 117 -5.84 7.76 -12.09
C HIS A 117 -4.47 7.10 -12.29
N CYS A 118 -4.02 6.25 -11.36
CA CYS A 118 -2.77 5.52 -11.54
C CYS A 118 -2.80 4.59 -12.77
N MET A 119 -3.94 3.98 -13.08
CA MET A 119 -4.11 3.16 -14.28
C MET A 119 -4.12 4.00 -15.57
N GLU A 120 -4.83 5.13 -15.57
CA GLU A 120 -4.87 6.08 -16.71
C GLU A 120 -3.48 6.65 -17.03
N ASP A 121 -2.69 6.94 -15.99
CA ASP A 121 -1.32 7.46 -16.11
C ASP A 121 -0.29 6.37 -16.46
N GLY A 122 -0.69 5.11 -16.59
CA GLY A 122 0.22 3.99 -16.89
C GLY A 122 1.19 3.66 -15.75
N LEU A 123 0.87 4.02 -14.51
CA LEU A 123 1.71 3.80 -13.33
C LEU A 123 1.54 2.40 -12.71
N VAL A 124 0.55 1.63 -13.19
CA VAL A 124 0.17 0.33 -12.63
C VAL A 124 0.49 -0.78 -13.62
N HIS A 125 1.33 -1.72 -13.19
CA HIS A 125 1.69 -2.91 -13.97
C HIS A 125 1.06 -4.16 -13.34
N ILE A 126 0.22 -4.84 -14.12
CA ILE A 126 -0.52 -6.03 -13.69
C ILE A 126 -0.09 -7.20 -14.57
N PRO A 127 0.43 -8.31 -14.02
CA PRO A 127 0.65 -9.54 -14.77
C PRO A 127 -0.66 -9.99 -15.43
N TYR A 128 -0.56 -10.61 -16.60
CA TYR A 128 -1.76 -11.09 -17.29
C TYR A 128 -2.46 -12.18 -16.46
N ASP A 129 -3.63 -11.85 -15.95
CA ASP A 129 -4.57 -12.74 -15.28
C ASP A 129 -5.96 -12.44 -15.83
N ARG A 130 -6.53 -13.37 -16.58
CA ARG A 130 -7.81 -13.17 -17.27
C ARG A 130 -8.95 -12.91 -16.28
N GLU A 131 -8.97 -13.60 -15.15
CA GLU A 131 -10.07 -13.48 -14.19
C GLU A 131 -9.99 -12.14 -13.47
N PHE A 132 -8.80 -11.75 -13.01
CA PHE A 132 -8.61 -10.46 -12.37
C PHE A 132 -8.86 -9.28 -13.32
N MET A 133 -8.46 -9.41 -14.59
CA MET A 133 -8.78 -8.41 -15.62
C MET A 133 -10.29 -8.31 -15.86
N ASN A 134 -11.03 -9.42 -15.79
CA ASN A 134 -12.48 -9.36 -15.87
C ASN A 134 -13.07 -8.62 -14.65
N GLU A 135 -12.62 -8.91 -13.43
CA GLU A 135 -13.07 -8.20 -12.22
C GLU A 135 -12.84 -6.69 -12.33
N LEU A 136 -11.65 -6.27 -12.78
CA LEU A 136 -11.32 -4.86 -13.03
C LEU A 136 -12.25 -4.18 -14.05
N ASN A 137 -12.64 -4.89 -15.11
CA ASN A 137 -13.50 -4.35 -16.17
C ASN A 137 -14.99 -4.39 -15.84
N VAL A 138 -15.39 -5.27 -14.92
CA VAL A 138 -16.78 -5.46 -14.52
C VAL A 138 -17.24 -4.37 -13.55
N GLU A 139 -16.32 -3.84 -12.74
CA GLU A 139 -16.61 -2.78 -11.78
C GLU A 139 -17.16 -1.54 -12.48
N ARG A 140 -18.41 -1.16 -12.17
CA ARG A 140 -19.06 0.02 -12.73
C ARG A 140 -18.94 1.19 -11.78
N LEU A 141 -18.28 2.25 -12.25
CA LEU A 141 -18.33 3.58 -11.64
C LEU A 141 -19.44 4.40 -12.29
N GLU A 142 -20.56 4.60 -11.59
CA GLU A 142 -21.63 5.51 -12.02
C GLU A 142 -21.57 6.82 -11.23
N LEU A 143 -21.50 7.96 -11.92
CA LEU A 143 -21.64 9.26 -11.27
C LEU A 143 -23.13 9.53 -11.00
N GLN A 144 -23.50 9.61 -9.72
CA GLN A 144 -24.86 9.96 -9.32
C GLN A 144 -25.12 11.46 -9.52
N GLU A 145 -26.39 11.83 -9.64
CA GLU A 145 -26.83 13.24 -9.71
C GLU A 145 -26.35 14.10 -8.53
N THR A 146 -26.04 13.46 -7.40
CA THR A 146 -25.48 14.11 -6.19
C THR A 146 -23.98 14.42 -6.30
N GLY A 147 -23.33 14.07 -7.42
CA GLY A 147 -21.88 14.18 -7.63
C GLY A 147 -21.05 13.07 -6.96
N LYS A 148 -21.71 12.10 -6.31
CA LYS A 148 -21.05 10.94 -5.70
C LYS A 148 -20.86 9.81 -6.70
N LEU A 149 -19.75 9.08 -6.59
CA LEU A 149 -19.53 7.86 -7.37
C LEU A 149 -20.23 6.69 -6.68
N LYS A 150 -21.10 6.00 -7.41
CA LYS A 150 -21.69 4.73 -7.02
C LYS A 150 -20.88 3.62 -7.66
N TYR A 151 -20.40 2.74 -6.80
CA TYR A 151 -19.72 1.51 -7.14
C TYR A 151 -20.75 0.40 -7.19
N SER A 152 -20.76 -0.39 -8.26
CA SER A 152 -21.60 -1.56 -8.36
C SER A 152 -20.94 -2.61 -9.22
N HIS A 153 -21.05 -3.85 -8.77
CA HIS A 153 -20.73 -5.03 -9.55
C HIS A 153 -22.02 -5.84 -9.78
N PRO A 154 -22.16 -6.55 -10.91
CA PRO A 154 -23.27 -7.47 -11.13
C PRO A 154 -23.37 -8.51 -10.01
N ALA A 155 -24.58 -9.01 -9.76
CA ALA A 155 -24.76 -10.09 -8.80
C ALA A 155 -23.99 -11.35 -9.27
N GLY A 156 -23.21 -11.96 -8.37
CA GLY A 156 -22.41 -13.16 -8.65
C GLY A 156 -21.01 -12.91 -9.19
N THR A 157 -20.51 -11.67 -9.14
CA THR A 157 -19.10 -11.34 -9.43
C THR A 157 -18.35 -11.05 -8.13
N HIS A 158 -17.05 -11.29 -8.12
CA HIS A 158 -16.18 -11.04 -6.97
C HIS A 158 -15.44 -9.72 -7.12
N ASP A 159 -15.40 -8.91 -6.07
CA ASP A 159 -14.62 -7.67 -5.98
C ASP A 159 -13.49 -7.74 -4.93
N ASP A 160 -13.37 -8.87 -4.20
CA ASP A 160 -12.40 -9.03 -3.11
C ASP A 160 -10.95 -8.75 -3.55
N ARG A 161 -10.55 -9.29 -4.71
CA ARG A 161 -9.19 -9.10 -5.25
C ARG A 161 -8.96 -7.66 -5.69
N LEU A 162 -9.99 -7.01 -6.24
CA LEU A 162 -9.95 -5.60 -6.64
C LEU A 162 -9.73 -4.71 -5.43
N TRP A 163 -10.48 -4.91 -4.35
CA TRP A 163 -10.32 -4.14 -3.12
C TRP A 163 -8.96 -4.35 -2.47
N ALA A 164 -8.51 -5.60 -2.35
CA ALA A 164 -7.18 -5.89 -1.84
C ALA A 164 -6.10 -5.17 -2.66
N PHE A 165 -6.22 -5.17 -3.99
CA PHE A 165 -5.29 -4.47 -4.89
C PHE A 165 -5.35 -2.94 -4.75
N ALA A 166 -6.55 -2.37 -4.75
CA ALA A 166 -6.79 -0.94 -4.64
C ALA A 166 -6.24 -0.40 -3.31
N LEU A 167 -6.44 -1.14 -2.20
CA LEU A 167 -5.88 -0.81 -0.89
C LEU A 167 -4.36 -0.79 -0.89
N ALA A 168 -3.70 -1.74 -1.56
CA ALA A 168 -2.25 -1.81 -1.66
C ALA A 168 -1.68 -0.57 -2.38
N ILE A 169 -2.28 -0.21 -3.52
CA ILE A 169 -1.90 0.98 -4.31
C ILE A 169 -2.16 2.25 -3.52
N TYR A 170 -3.37 2.38 -2.97
CA TYR A 170 -3.77 3.55 -2.20
C TYR A 170 -2.84 3.77 -1.02
N TYR A 171 -2.47 2.74 -0.26
CA TYR A 171 -1.58 2.92 0.88
C TYR A 171 -0.12 3.18 0.49
N GLY A 172 0.29 2.72 -0.69
CA GLY A 172 1.60 3.01 -1.26
C GLY A 172 1.73 4.43 -1.81
N ARG A 173 0.66 5.24 -1.90
CA ARG A 173 0.71 6.65 -2.33
C ARG A 173 1.64 7.51 -1.47
N TYR A 174 1.84 7.12 -0.23
CA TYR A 174 2.73 7.82 0.69
C TYR A 174 4.17 7.39 0.48
N ASP A 175 5.04 8.35 0.20
CA ASP A 175 6.47 8.10 0.27
C ASP A 175 6.87 7.70 1.70
N PRO A 176 7.83 6.79 1.84
CA PRO A 176 8.40 6.51 3.15
C PRO A 176 8.99 7.81 3.69
N PRO A 177 8.79 8.16 4.98
CA PRO A 177 9.51 9.28 5.58
C PRO A 177 11.00 9.07 5.32
N GLY A 178 11.65 10.09 4.76
CA GLY A 178 13.06 10.01 4.39
C GLY A 178 13.89 9.54 5.58
N TYR A 179 14.50 8.36 5.46
CA TYR A 179 15.44 7.88 6.46
C TYR A 179 16.74 8.66 6.28
N HIS A 180 16.96 9.67 7.12
CA HIS A 180 18.28 10.26 7.33
C HIS A 180 18.98 9.45 8.44
N PRO A 181 19.93 8.55 8.12
CA PRO A 181 20.72 7.92 9.16
C PRO A 181 21.51 9.01 9.88
N VAL A 182 21.08 9.39 11.08
CA VAL A 182 21.88 10.18 12.03
C VAL A 182 23.22 9.49 12.36
N ALA A 183 23.35 8.18 12.08
CA ALA A 183 24.55 7.40 12.31
C ALA A 183 25.69 7.62 11.29
N ALA A 184 25.44 8.31 10.16
CA ALA A 184 26.48 8.64 9.19
C ALA A 184 26.98 10.10 9.28
N VAL A 185 26.52 10.87 10.27
CA VAL A 185 27.04 12.22 10.53
C VAL A 185 28.03 12.14 11.69
N ASN A 186 29.25 11.73 11.35
CA ASN A 186 30.49 11.94 12.13
C ASN A 186 30.51 11.36 13.56
N LYS A 187 31.53 10.56 13.89
CA LYS A 187 31.79 10.08 15.27
C LYS A 187 31.96 11.21 16.32
N TYR A 188 32.02 12.47 15.88
CA TYR A 188 32.03 13.67 16.70
C TYR A 188 31.11 14.73 16.08
N PRO A 189 29.86 14.89 16.55
CA PRO A 189 29.01 15.97 16.08
C PRO A 189 29.58 17.31 16.57
N SER A 190 30.03 18.16 15.64
CA SER A 190 30.30 19.56 15.92
C SER A 190 29.00 20.37 15.76
N PRO A 191 28.80 21.45 16.54
CA PRO A 191 27.57 22.26 16.49
C PRO A 191 27.19 22.75 15.09
N GLY A 192 28.17 22.92 14.20
CA GLY A 192 27.97 23.37 12.83
C GLY A 192 27.31 22.38 11.88
N ASN A 193 27.38 21.07 12.16
CA ASN A 193 26.78 20.05 11.30
C ASN A 193 25.32 19.72 11.67
N LEU A 194 24.93 20.00 12.92
CA LEU A 194 23.57 19.74 13.41
C LEU A 194 22.61 20.91 13.13
N MET A 195 23.15 22.12 12.99
CA MET A 195 22.38 23.36 12.86
C MET A 195 23.03 24.30 11.81
N PRO A 196 22.85 24.04 10.50
CA PRO A 196 23.52 24.81 9.44
C PRO A 196 23.06 26.27 9.34
N GLN A 197 21.93 26.60 9.96
CA GLN A 197 21.31 27.93 9.92
C GLN A 197 21.77 28.87 11.05
N LEU A 198 22.62 28.40 11.97
CA LEU A 198 23.08 29.19 13.11
C LEU A 198 24.31 30.04 12.74
N PRO A 199 24.31 31.36 13.01
CA PRO A 199 25.46 32.22 12.74
C PRO A 199 26.72 31.72 13.46
N ARG A 200 27.83 31.62 12.72
CA ARG A 200 29.13 31.17 13.24
C ARG A 200 29.66 31.99 14.43
N SER A 201 29.14 33.21 14.63
CA SER A 201 29.49 34.09 15.74
C SER A 201 29.05 33.58 17.11
N LEU A 202 28.12 32.62 17.16
CA LEU A 202 27.63 32.00 18.40
C LEU A 202 28.44 30.76 18.83
N TRP A 203 29.44 30.35 18.04
CA TRP A 203 30.33 29.25 18.39
C TRP A 203 31.56 29.80 19.12
N LYS A 204 31.40 30.18 20.39
CA LYS A 204 32.56 30.51 21.24
C LYS A 204 33.16 29.23 21.84
N LYS A 205 34.50 29.21 21.88
CA LYS A 205 35.40 28.10 22.25
C LYS A 205 35.05 27.42 23.57
#